data_AF-A0AAD5S4N7-F1
#
_entry.id   AF-A0AAD5S4N7-F1
#
_cell.length_a   1.000
_cell.length_b   1.000
_cell.length_c   1.000
_cell.angle_alpha   90.00
_cell.angle_beta   90.00
_cell.angle_gamma   90.00
#
_symmetry.space_group_name_H-M   'P 1'
#
loop_
_entity.id
_entity.type
_entity.pdbx_description
1 polymer ?
#
loop_
_entity_poly.entity_id
_entity_poly.type
_entity_poly.pdbx_seq_one_letter_code
_entity_poly.pdbx_strand_id
1 'polypeptide(L)'
;MQTKLHQLRSTNPNLQNTSAAGATISLASTGDELSESATEGLNVGLLAYPVLQAADILIYRATGVPIGEDQIQHMNLTSDVARSFNSYYNKEVFPIPKSIFASSEAKRIMSLRHPTNKMSKSDPSDATRINLSDTPDQIRSKIRKATTDTTLGISYDPDMRPGVANLLRIHSAFSGEE
;
A
#
# COMPACT_ATOMS: atom_id res chain seq x y z
N MET A 1 10.76 13.14 8.72
CA MET A 1 9.99 14.31 9.23
C MET A 1 8.60 13.94 9.75
N GLN A 2 7.87 12.99 9.15
CA GLN A 2 6.51 12.60 9.60
C GLN A 2 6.43 12.00 11.02
N THR A 3 7.48 11.31 11.49
CA THR A 3 7.48 10.67 12.82
C THR A 3 7.57 11.67 13.99
N LYS A 4 8.08 12.88 13.76
CA LYS A 4 8.34 13.87 14.81
C LYS A 4 7.10 14.67 15.22
N LEU A 5 6.04 14.67 14.39
CA LEU A 5 4.75 15.32 14.70
C LEU A 5 3.88 14.49 15.65
N HIS A 6 4.03 13.16 15.67
CA HIS A 6 3.21 12.29 16.52
C HIS A 6 3.60 12.39 18.01
N GLN A 7 4.87 12.69 18.31
CA GLN A 7 5.36 12.84 19.69
C GLN A 7 4.98 14.16 20.36
N LEU A 8 4.66 15.20 19.57
CA LEU A 8 4.22 16.50 20.10
C LEU A 8 2.73 16.52 20.47
N ARG A 9 1.95 15.52 20.04
CA ARG A 9 0.50 15.43 20.31
C ARG A 9 0.15 14.75 21.63
N SER A 10 1.06 13.94 22.19
CA SER A 10 0.83 13.21 23.45
C SER A 10 1.20 13.99 24.72
N THR A 11 1.81 15.16 24.60
CA THR A 11 2.42 15.90 25.73
C THR A 11 1.68 17.16 26.16
N ASN A 12 0.58 17.55 25.47
CA ASN A 12 -0.19 18.75 25.82
C ASN A 12 -1.70 18.50 25.85
N PRO A 13 -2.29 18.20 27.02
CA PRO A 13 -3.74 18.01 27.16
C PRO A 13 -4.55 19.30 26.92
N ASN A 14 -3.91 20.48 26.89
CA ASN A 14 -4.57 21.77 26.71
C ASN A 14 -4.72 22.24 25.25
N LEU A 15 -4.32 21.45 24.24
CA LEU A 15 -4.60 21.75 22.82
C LEU A 15 -5.89 21.12 22.27
N GLN A 16 -6.70 20.48 23.12
CA GLN A 16 -7.95 19.83 22.68
C GLN A 16 -9.05 20.82 22.25
N ASN A 17 -8.94 22.11 22.58
CA ASN A 17 -10.02 23.10 22.35
C ASN A 17 -9.73 24.19 21.30
N THR A 18 -8.69 24.06 20.48
CA THR A 18 -8.61 24.82 19.23
C THR A 18 -8.96 23.88 18.09
N SER A 19 -10.24 23.53 17.98
CA SER A 19 -10.79 22.95 16.75
C SER A 19 -10.57 23.98 15.64
N ALA A 20 -9.45 23.86 14.92
CA ALA A 20 -9.33 24.43 13.59
C ALA A 20 -10.57 23.94 12.84
N ALA A 21 -11.43 24.89 12.48
CA ALA A 21 -12.67 24.68 11.76
C ALA A 21 -12.45 23.58 10.71
N GLY A 22 -13.13 22.44 10.92
CA GLY A 22 -13.16 21.38 9.94
C GLY A 22 -13.71 21.97 8.66
N ALA A 23 -12.83 22.20 7.68
CA ALA A 23 -13.25 22.57 6.34
C ALA A 23 -13.94 21.34 5.74
N THR A 24 -15.25 21.22 5.99
CA THR A 24 -16.13 20.33 5.26
C THR A 24 -16.19 20.80 3.82
N ILE A 25 -15.44 20.12 2.96
CA ILE A 25 -15.54 20.31 1.51
C ILE A 25 -16.82 19.60 1.07
N SER A 26 -17.88 20.38 0.80
CA SER A 26 -19.06 19.89 0.10
C SER A 26 -18.72 19.74 -1.38
N LEU A 27 -18.37 18.53 -1.81
CA LEU A 27 -18.22 18.19 -3.22
C LEU A 27 -19.61 17.91 -3.79
N ALA A 28 -20.14 18.90 -4.51
CA ALA A 28 -21.35 18.73 -5.31
C ALA A 28 -21.11 17.68 -6.41
N SER A 29 -21.87 16.59 -6.33
CA SER A 29 -22.28 15.66 -7.38
C SER A 29 -21.29 15.34 -8.50
N THR A 30 -20.67 14.17 -8.43
CA THR A 30 -20.47 13.31 -9.61
C THR A 30 -20.71 11.87 -9.15
N GLY A 31 -21.65 11.20 -9.80
CA GLY A 31 -22.27 9.97 -9.32
C GLY A 31 -21.31 8.82 -9.07
N ASP A 32 -21.25 8.41 -7.81
CA ASP A 32 -21.27 7.01 -7.39
C ASP A 32 -21.76 7.02 -5.93
N GLU A 33 -22.63 6.08 -5.57
CA GLU A 33 -23.21 5.95 -4.23
C GLU A 33 -22.11 5.62 -3.20
N LEU A 34 -21.41 6.64 -2.70
CA LEU A 34 -20.56 6.52 -1.53
C LEU A 34 -21.47 6.33 -0.31
N SER A 35 -21.48 5.12 0.25
CA SER A 35 -22.20 4.75 1.46
C SER A 35 -21.96 5.79 2.56
N GLU A 36 -23.02 6.22 3.23
CA GLU A 36 -23.06 7.25 4.29
C GLU A 36 -22.03 7.01 5.42
N SER A 37 -21.55 5.76 5.60
CA SER A 37 -20.49 5.38 6.54
C SER A 37 -19.06 5.71 6.08
N ALA A 38 -18.85 6.05 4.81
CA ALA A 38 -17.54 6.38 4.25
C ALA A 38 -17.19 7.87 4.38
N THR A 39 -18.16 8.73 4.67
CA THR A 39 -17.99 10.18 4.78
C THR A 39 -17.75 10.66 6.21
N GLU A 40 -18.27 9.95 7.21
CA GLU A 40 -17.98 10.18 8.64
C GLU A 40 -16.55 9.71 8.98
N GLY A 41 -15.58 10.61 8.84
CA GLY A 41 -14.17 10.37 9.21
C GLY A 41 -13.16 10.62 8.09
N LEU A 42 -13.59 11.13 6.93
CA LEU A 42 -12.69 11.55 5.87
C LEU A 42 -11.84 12.74 6.34
N ASN A 43 -10.64 12.42 6.79
CA ASN A 43 -9.63 13.42 7.09
C ASN A 43 -9.12 14.02 5.78
N VAL A 44 -9.06 15.36 5.70
CA VAL A 44 -8.46 16.10 4.57
C VAL A 44 -7.05 15.58 4.25
N GLY A 45 -6.30 15.14 5.26
CA GLY A 45 -4.98 14.54 5.06
C GLY A 45 -4.98 13.26 4.21
N LEU A 46 -6.04 12.44 4.29
CA LEU A 46 -6.17 11.25 3.45
C LEU A 46 -6.52 11.62 2.00
N LEU A 47 -7.28 12.69 1.80
CA LEU A 47 -7.60 13.19 0.45
C LEU A 47 -6.40 13.89 -0.20
N ALA A 48 -5.60 14.61 0.58
CA ALA A 48 -4.47 15.41 0.09
C ALA A 48 -3.16 14.61 -0.07
N TYR A 49 -3.10 13.39 0.46
CA TYR A 49 -1.87 12.60 0.45
C TYR A 49 -1.25 12.40 -0.94
N PRO A 50 -2.02 12.20 -2.04
CA PRO A 50 -1.43 12.02 -3.37
C PRO A 50 -0.70 13.26 -3.87
N VAL A 51 -1.15 14.45 -3.45
CA VAL A 51 -0.48 15.73 -3.75
C VAL A 51 0.84 15.84 -2.97
N LEU A 52 0.83 15.43 -1.69
CA LEU A 52 2.05 15.39 -0.89
C LEU A 52 3.06 14.38 -1.45
N GLN A 53 2.59 13.20 -1.89
CA GLN A 53 3.42 12.20 -2.56
C GLN A 53 4.05 12.76 -3.85
N ALA A 54 3.29 13.51 -4.65
CA ALA A 54 3.83 14.15 -5.84
C ALA A 54 4.93 15.16 -5.48
N ALA A 55 4.72 15.99 -4.45
CA ALA A 55 5.74 16.93 -3.96
C ALA A 55 7.02 16.21 -3.51
N ASP A 56 6.88 15.11 -2.76
CA ASP A 56 8.00 14.29 -2.30
C ASP A 56 8.79 13.67 -3.47
N ILE A 57 8.14 13.29 -4.57
CA ILE A 57 8.81 12.75 -5.77
C ILE A 57 9.52 13.87 -6.56
N LEU A 58 8.83 14.99 -6.79
CA LEU A 58 9.29 16.04 -7.68
C LEU A 58 10.41 16.89 -7.06
N ILE A 59 10.42 17.09 -5.73
CA ILE A 59 11.48 17.85 -5.05
C ILE A 59 12.86 17.22 -5.24
N TYR A 60 12.92 15.89 -5.32
CA TYR A 60 14.16 15.13 -5.59
C TYR A 60 14.40 14.88 -7.08
N ARG A 61 13.52 15.36 -7.97
CA ARG A 61 13.63 15.19 -9.43
C ARG A 61 13.80 13.71 -9.81
N ALA A 62 13.04 12.83 -9.15
CA ALA A 62 13.14 11.39 -9.39
C ALA A 62 12.69 11.02 -10.81
N THR A 63 13.45 10.16 -11.48
CA THR A 63 13.14 9.66 -12.83
C THR A 63 12.43 8.31 -12.80
N GLY A 64 12.63 7.53 -11.74
CA GLY A 64 12.03 6.22 -11.54
C GLY A 64 11.66 6.01 -10.08
N VAL A 65 10.43 5.57 -9.83
CA VAL A 65 9.90 5.38 -8.47
C VAL A 65 9.35 3.96 -8.33
N PRO A 66 9.90 3.14 -7.43
CA PRO A 66 9.37 1.81 -7.18
C PRO A 66 8.03 1.91 -6.48
N ILE A 67 6.99 1.37 -7.11
CA ILE A 67 5.62 1.41 -6.57
C ILE A 67 4.92 0.05 -6.70
N GLY A 68 3.90 -0.15 -5.87
CA GLY A 68 2.93 -1.23 -6.06
C GLY A 68 1.87 -0.87 -7.11
N GLU A 69 1.16 -1.88 -7.60
CA GLU A 69 0.02 -1.72 -8.52
C GLU A 69 -1.07 -0.79 -7.96
N ASP A 70 -1.27 -0.83 -6.64
CA ASP A 70 -2.23 -0.02 -5.91
C ASP A 70 -1.92 1.49 -5.93
N GLN A 71 -0.70 1.88 -6.31
CA GLN A 71 -0.24 3.28 -6.33
C GLN A 71 -0.13 3.88 -7.74
N ILE A 72 -0.57 3.15 -8.78
CA ILE A 72 -0.46 3.60 -10.18
C ILE A 72 -1.20 4.93 -10.38
N GLN A 73 -2.39 5.09 -9.81
CA GLN A 73 -3.18 6.32 -9.95
C GLN A 73 -2.45 7.55 -9.39
N HIS A 74 -1.75 7.41 -8.26
CA HIS A 74 -0.98 8.53 -7.68
C HIS A 74 0.27 8.86 -8.50
N MET A 75 0.87 7.86 -9.15
CA MET A 75 1.97 8.10 -10.08
C MET A 75 1.52 8.85 -11.34
N ASN A 76 0.33 8.55 -11.85
CA ASN A 76 -0.27 9.29 -12.96
C ASN A 76 -0.50 10.76 -12.56
N LEU A 77 -1.11 11.00 -11.39
CA LEU A 77 -1.29 12.36 -10.86
C LEU A 77 0.06 13.11 -10.75
N THR A 78 1.10 12.45 -10.22
CA THR A 78 2.42 13.06 -10.11
C THR A 78 2.99 13.46 -11.48
N SER A 79 2.80 12.59 -12.49
CA SER A 79 3.24 12.85 -13.87
C SER A 79 2.48 14.02 -14.49
N ASP A 80 1.17 14.11 -14.27
CA ASP A 80 0.33 15.20 -14.78
C ASP A 80 0.68 16.54 -14.13
N VAL A 81 0.97 16.55 -12.83
CA VAL A 81 1.46 17.74 -12.12
C VAL A 81 2.80 18.19 -12.69
N ALA A 82 3.75 17.26 -12.92
CA ALA A 82 5.05 17.58 -13.51
C ALA A 82 4.92 18.18 -14.92
N ARG A 83 4.09 17.58 -15.78
CA ARG A 83 3.80 18.09 -17.12
C ARG A 83 3.15 19.46 -17.10
N SER A 84 2.14 19.65 -16.25
CA SER A 84 1.42 20.92 -16.12
C SER A 84 2.35 22.03 -15.66
N PHE A 85 3.21 21.75 -14.69
CA PHE A 85 4.21 22.72 -14.20
C PHE A 85 5.20 23.08 -15.31
N ASN A 86 5.76 22.10 -16.01
CA ASN A 86 6.70 22.35 -17.09
C ASN A 86 6.08 23.15 -18.23
N SER A 87 4.81 22.87 -18.57
CA SER A 87 4.06 23.62 -19.58
C SER A 87 3.78 25.05 -19.14
N TYR A 88 3.40 25.26 -17.88
CA TYR A 88 3.08 26.59 -17.35
C TYR A 88 4.30 27.53 -17.37
N TYR A 89 5.48 27.01 -17.00
CA TYR A 89 6.72 27.78 -17.02
C TYR A 89 7.50 27.70 -18.34
N ASN A 90 6.96 26.98 -19.34
CA ASN A 90 7.61 26.71 -20.63
C ASN A 90 9.07 26.26 -20.49
N LYS A 91 9.33 25.40 -19.51
CA LYS A 91 10.67 24.92 -19.15
C LYS A 91 10.58 23.53 -18.56
N GLU A 92 11.55 22.67 -18.89
CA GLU A 92 11.70 21.37 -18.24
C GLU A 92 12.30 21.54 -16.84
N VAL A 93 11.43 21.87 -15.87
CA VAL A 93 11.82 22.04 -14.47
C VAL A 93 11.87 20.68 -13.77
N PHE A 94 10.83 19.87 -13.93
CA PHE A 94 10.75 18.55 -13.35
C PHE A 94 10.86 17.45 -14.41
N PRO A 95 11.69 16.41 -14.20
CA PRO A 95 11.60 15.21 -15.02
C PRO A 95 10.24 14.52 -14.80
N ILE A 96 9.75 13.82 -15.81
CA ILE A 96 8.50 13.04 -15.68
C ILE A 96 8.86 11.68 -15.04
N PRO A 97 8.43 11.41 -13.79
CA PRO A 97 8.77 10.17 -13.11
C PRO A 97 8.09 8.98 -13.79
N LYS A 98 8.78 7.84 -13.84
CA LYS A 98 8.22 6.56 -14.33
C LYS A 98 7.99 5.61 -13.16
N SER A 99 6.88 4.88 -13.19
CA SER A 99 6.67 3.76 -12.28
C SER A 99 7.66 2.64 -12.58
N ILE A 100 8.36 2.19 -11.54
CA ILE A 100 9.14 0.96 -11.59
C ILE A 100 8.33 -0.09 -10.85
N PHE A 101 7.81 -1.05 -11.61
CA PHE A 101 7.23 -2.23 -11.00
C PHE A 101 8.37 -3.15 -10.61
N ALA A 102 8.30 -3.67 -9.39
CA ALA A 102 9.25 -4.65 -8.94
C ALA A 102 9.05 -5.89 -9.83
N SER A 103 9.97 -6.12 -10.78
CA SER A 103 9.88 -7.23 -11.73
C SER A 103 9.75 -8.57 -10.99
N SER A 104 8.85 -9.42 -11.48
CA SER A 104 8.53 -10.81 -11.12
C SER A 104 7.15 -11.02 -10.50
N GLU A 105 6.40 -11.92 -11.14
CA GLU A 105 5.25 -12.64 -10.59
C GLU A 105 5.57 -13.32 -9.25
N ALA A 106 6.86 -13.50 -8.94
CA ALA A 106 7.38 -13.97 -7.65
C ALA A 106 7.12 -13.01 -6.47
N LYS A 107 6.68 -11.77 -6.69
CA LYS A 107 6.48 -10.78 -5.60
C LYS A 107 5.06 -10.69 -5.04
N ARG A 108 4.07 -11.33 -5.68
CA ARG A 108 2.71 -11.35 -5.14
C ARG A 108 2.55 -12.53 -4.20
N ILE A 109 2.82 -12.26 -2.93
CA ILE A 109 2.60 -13.20 -1.83
C ILE A 109 1.15 -13.07 -1.33
N MET A 110 0.49 -14.20 -1.24
CA MET A 110 -0.91 -14.28 -0.82
C MET A 110 -1.03 -14.49 0.69
N SER A 111 -2.21 -14.19 1.24
CA SER A 111 -2.53 -14.43 2.64
C SER A 111 -2.42 -15.92 2.97
N LEU A 112 -1.86 -16.22 4.14
CA LEU A 112 -1.74 -17.59 4.64
C LEU A 112 -3.08 -18.24 4.96
N ARG A 113 -4.15 -17.46 5.15
CA ARG A 113 -5.50 -17.97 5.46
C ARG A 113 -6.46 -17.91 4.30
N HIS A 114 -6.31 -16.88 3.47
CA HIS A 114 -7.14 -16.65 2.30
C HIS A 114 -6.23 -16.56 1.07
N PRO A 115 -5.83 -17.71 0.48
CA PRO A 115 -4.82 -17.75 -0.58
C PRO A 115 -5.20 -17.01 -1.87
N THR A 116 -6.47 -16.62 -2.02
CA THR A 116 -6.97 -15.79 -3.12
C THR A 116 -6.71 -14.29 -2.90
N ASN A 117 -6.47 -13.88 -1.66
CA ASN A 117 -6.25 -12.49 -1.29
C ASN A 117 -4.76 -12.18 -1.13
N LYS A 118 -4.35 -11.00 -1.59
CA LYS A 118 -2.99 -10.49 -1.36
C LYS A 118 -2.74 -10.34 0.15
N MET A 119 -1.53 -10.67 0.60
CA MET A 119 -1.13 -10.41 1.97
C MET A 119 -1.20 -8.91 2.27
N SER A 120 -1.90 -8.53 3.34
CA SER A 120 -2.10 -7.13 3.73
C SER A 120 -1.62 -6.86 5.15
N LYS A 121 -0.95 -5.72 5.33
CA LYS A 121 -0.56 -5.18 6.65
C LYS A 121 -1.77 -4.72 7.48
N SER A 122 -2.88 -4.36 6.82
CA SER A 122 -4.09 -3.85 7.48
C SER A 122 -5.12 -4.94 7.79
N ASP A 123 -4.88 -6.19 7.40
CA ASP A 123 -5.79 -7.29 7.73
C ASP A 123 -5.96 -7.38 9.27
N PRO A 124 -7.21 -7.45 9.79
CA PRO A 124 -7.44 -7.54 11.24
C PRO A 124 -6.78 -8.76 11.87
N SER A 125 -6.66 -9.86 11.11
CA SER A 125 -6.08 -11.11 11.59
C SER A 125 -4.59 -11.19 11.29
N ASP A 126 -3.78 -11.18 12.34
CA ASP A 126 -2.32 -11.32 12.22
C ASP A 126 -1.88 -12.69 11.65
N ALA A 127 -2.74 -13.71 11.77
CA ALA A 127 -2.49 -15.05 11.26
C ALA A 127 -2.51 -15.15 9.72
N THR A 128 -2.92 -14.08 9.02
CA THR A 128 -2.98 -13.99 7.56
C THR A 128 -1.64 -13.62 6.95
N ARG A 129 -0.70 -13.06 7.73
CA ARG A 129 0.54 -12.46 7.26
C ARG A 129 1.75 -12.89 8.08
N ILE A 130 2.93 -12.79 7.48
CA ILE A 130 4.22 -12.90 8.17
C ILE A 130 4.77 -11.49 8.33
N ASN A 131 4.97 -11.04 9.57
CA ASN A 131 5.59 -9.74 9.83
C ASN A 131 7.11 -9.90 9.89
N LEU A 132 7.85 -8.86 9.49
CA LEU A 132 9.31 -8.84 9.63
C LEU A 132 9.77 -8.88 11.10
N SER A 133 8.89 -8.50 12.03
CA SER A 133 9.12 -8.54 13.47
C SER A 133 8.72 -9.85 14.13
N ASP A 134 8.17 -10.83 13.38
CA ASP A 134 7.76 -12.10 13.96
C ASP A 134 8.99 -12.91 14.42
N THR A 135 8.88 -13.59 15.55
CA THR A 135 9.92 -14.52 16.01
C THR A 135 9.92 -15.79 15.16
N PRO A 136 11.04 -16.56 15.13
CA PRO A 136 11.10 -17.81 14.39
C PRO A 136 9.97 -18.80 14.73
N ASP A 137 9.55 -18.85 15.99
CA ASP A 137 8.47 -19.74 16.44
C ASP A 137 7.08 -19.25 16.00
N GLN A 138 6.87 -17.93 15.98
CA GLN A 138 5.64 -17.35 15.43
C GLN A 138 5.54 -17.64 13.93
N ILE A 139 6.63 -17.45 13.18
CA ILE A 139 6.68 -17.75 11.74
C ILE A 139 6.36 -19.23 11.49
N ARG A 140 7.02 -20.15 12.20
CA ARG A 140 6.75 -21.60 12.10
C ARG A 140 5.29 -21.94 12.40
N SER A 141 4.72 -21.36 13.46
CA SER A 141 3.32 -21.56 13.85
C SER A 141 2.35 -21.06 12.79
N LYS A 142 2.60 -19.89 12.20
CA LYS A 142 1.77 -19.31 11.13
C LYS A 142 1.83 -20.17 9.85
N ILE A 143 3.02 -20.55 9.40
CA ILE A 143 3.21 -21.41 8.22
C ILE A 143 2.53 -22.77 8.41
N ARG A 144 2.70 -23.41 9.58
CA ARG A 144 2.06 -24.71 9.88
C ARG A 144 0.55 -24.68 9.81
N LYS A 145 -0.05 -23.52 10.05
CA LYS A 145 -1.51 -23.35 10.04
C LYS A 145 -2.00 -22.73 8.73
N ALA A 146 -1.14 -22.51 7.73
CA ALA A 146 -1.56 -21.94 6.47
C ALA A 146 -2.61 -22.83 5.78
N THR A 147 -3.58 -22.20 5.13
CA THR A 147 -4.65 -22.90 4.42
C THR A 147 -4.08 -23.57 3.17
N THR A 148 -4.23 -24.89 3.10
CA THR A 148 -3.94 -25.71 1.93
C THR A 148 -5.24 -26.32 1.38
N ASP A 149 -5.10 -27.22 0.41
CA ASP A 149 -6.18 -28.09 -0.06
C ASP A 149 -6.15 -29.46 0.62
N THR A 150 -7.08 -30.33 0.22
CA THR A 150 -7.21 -31.72 0.68
C THR A 150 -6.50 -32.72 -0.23
N THR A 151 -5.88 -32.25 -1.32
CA THR A 151 -5.24 -33.12 -2.31
C THR A 151 -3.88 -33.60 -1.78
N LEU A 152 -3.65 -34.91 -1.86
CA LEU A 152 -2.37 -35.50 -1.45
C LEU A 152 -1.26 -35.14 -2.45
N GLY A 153 -0.05 -34.90 -1.93
CA GLY A 153 1.12 -34.54 -2.72
C GLY A 153 1.31 -33.04 -2.90
N ILE A 154 2.53 -32.67 -3.29
CA ILE A 154 2.97 -31.28 -3.46
C ILE A 154 3.08 -31.02 -4.96
N SER A 155 2.30 -30.06 -5.47
CA SER A 155 2.37 -29.60 -6.85
C SER A 155 2.14 -28.09 -6.90
N TYR A 156 2.81 -27.43 -7.85
CA TYR A 156 2.61 -26.00 -8.10
C TYR A 156 1.46 -25.82 -9.09
N ASP A 157 0.32 -25.35 -8.59
CA ASP A 157 -0.84 -24.98 -9.39
C ASP A 157 -1.52 -23.77 -8.74
N PRO A 158 -1.26 -22.54 -9.21
CA PRO A 158 -1.78 -21.33 -8.59
C PRO A 158 -3.30 -21.17 -8.75
N ASP A 159 -3.91 -21.81 -9.76
CA ASP A 159 -5.34 -21.66 -10.05
C ASP A 159 -6.17 -22.65 -9.22
N MET A 160 -5.75 -23.93 -9.20
CA MET A 160 -6.48 -24.99 -8.49
C MET A 160 -6.00 -25.19 -7.05
N ARG A 161 -4.73 -24.88 -6.76
CA ARG A 161 -4.08 -25.11 -5.46
C ARG A 161 -3.39 -23.85 -4.92
N PRO A 162 -4.09 -22.69 -4.83
CA PRO A 162 -3.47 -21.40 -4.52
C PRO A 162 -2.72 -21.38 -3.18
N GLY A 163 -3.20 -22.13 -2.18
CA GLY A 163 -2.54 -22.23 -0.87
C GLY A 163 -1.17 -22.91 -0.93
N VAL A 164 -1.10 -24.06 -1.61
CA VAL A 164 0.14 -24.82 -1.79
C VAL A 164 1.10 -24.07 -2.69
N ALA A 165 0.60 -23.51 -3.80
CA ALA A 165 1.40 -22.69 -4.72
C ALA A 165 2.02 -21.47 -4.02
N ASN A 166 1.27 -20.81 -3.12
CA ASN A 166 1.79 -19.68 -2.34
C ASN A 166 2.93 -20.10 -1.40
N LEU A 167 2.82 -21.25 -0.71
CA LEU A 167 3.87 -21.76 0.16
C LEU A 167 5.13 -22.16 -0.63
N LEU A 168 4.96 -22.83 -1.78
CA LEU A 168 6.06 -23.16 -2.69
C LEU A 168 6.77 -21.92 -3.21
N ARG A 169 6.01 -20.89 -3.58
CA ARG A 169 6.57 -19.60 -4.01
C ARG A 169 7.39 -18.94 -2.91
N ILE A 170 6.89 -18.93 -1.67
CA ILE A 170 7.64 -18.41 -0.52
C ILE A 170 8.92 -19.22 -0.33
N HIS A 171 8.85 -20.56 -0.39
CA HIS A 171 10.03 -21.42 -0.25
C HIS A 171 11.08 -21.14 -1.34
N SER A 172 10.68 -21.18 -2.61
CA SER A 172 11.53 -20.90 -3.77
C SER A 172 12.26 -19.56 -3.65
N ALA A 173 11.55 -18.52 -3.18
CA ALA A 173 12.15 -17.19 -2.98
C ALA A 173 13.30 -17.16 -1.95
N PHE A 174 13.33 -18.10 -1.00
CA PHE A 174 14.40 -18.21 0.00
C PHE A 174 15.43 -19.29 -0.32
N SER A 175 15.03 -20.40 -0.95
CA SER A 175 15.94 -21.50 -1.29
C SER A 175 16.71 -21.25 -2.59
N GLY A 176 16.17 -20.41 -3.50
CA GLY A 176 16.72 -20.22 -4.84
C GLY A 176 16.50 -21.42 -5.77
N GLU A 177 15.66 -22.37 -5.35
CA GLU A 177 15.24 -23.52 -6.15
C GLU A 177 13.93 -23.17 -6.87
N GLU A 178 13.88 -23.42 -8.19
CA GLU A 178 12.69 -23.17 -9.03
C GLU A 178 11.67 -24.32 -8.95
#